data_AF-A0A8T1TEE2-F1
#
_entry.id   AF-A0A8T1TEE2-F1
#
_cell.length_a   1.000
_cell.length_b   1.000
_cell.length_c   1.000
_cell.angle_alpha   90.00
_cell.angle_beta   90.00
_cell.angle_gamma   90.00
#
_symmetry.space_group_name_H-M   'P 1'
#
loop_
_entity.id
_entity.type
_entity.pdbx_description
1 polymer ?
#
loop_
_entity_poly.entity_id
_entity_poly.type
_entity_poly.pdbx_seq_one_letter_code
_entity_poly.pdbx_strand_id
1 'polypeptide(L)'
;CVCMCHNTASSPSSFQITFYEGKYFTGRKLEVCGNCDNFQDRSFMNRVNSICVQSGAWICFDHSDFRGQQYVLEHGEYPDFYRWNGHNDHMGSCRPVGMMGAV
;
A
#
# COMPACT_ATOMS: atom_id res chain seq x y z
N CYS A 1 -10.58 11.12 -6.24
CA CYS A 1 -11.42 9.91 -6.33
C CYS A 1 -11.19 9.10 -5.07
N VAL A 2 -12.12 9.27 -4.13
CA VAL A 2 -12.01 8.88 -2.71
C VAL A 2 -12.09 7.36 -2.63
N CYS A 3 -11.12 6.73 -1.96
CA CYS A 3 -11.25 5.34 -1.53
C CYS A 3 -12.50 5.29 -0.65
N MET A 4 -13.58 4.68 -1.12
CA MET A 4 -14.80 4.45 -0.34
C MET A 4 -14.49 3.44 0.75
N CYS A 5 -13.83 3.90 1.81
CA CYS A 5 -13.94 3.29 3.12
C CYS A 5 -15.39 3.53 3.54
N HIS A 6 -16.30 2.64 3.15
CA HIS A 6 -17.69 2.77 3.51
C HIS A 6 -17.78 2.94 5.03
N ASN A 7 -18.54 3.97 5.37
CA ASN A 7 -18.98 4.37 6.69
C ASN A 7 -19.60 3.19 7.46
N THR A 8 -18.77 2.41 8.15
CA THR A 8 -19.17 1.54 9.26
C THR A 8 -18.14 1.68 10.36
N ALA A 9 -18.60 2.25 11.47
CA ALA A 9 -17.99 2.33 12.79
C ALA A 9 -16.71 1.50 12.99
N SER A 10 -15.62 2.18 13.37
CA SER A 10 -14.61 1.72 14.34
C SER A 10 -14.53 0.20 14.53
N SER A 11 -14.07 -0.54 13.52
CA SER A 11 -13.62 -1.92 13.71
C SER A 11 -12.15 -1.88 14.12
N PRO A 12 -11.75 -2.53 15.24
CA PRO A 12 -10.42 -2.36 15.84
C PRO A 12 -9.27 -3.03 15.04
N SER A 13 -9.50 -3.37 13.77
CA SER A 13 -8.58 -4.16 12.94
C SER A 13 -8.66 -3.76 11.46
N SER A 14 -8.92 -2.49 11.15
CA SER A 14 -8.86 -2.01 9.77
C SER A 14 -7.40 -1.95 9.33
N PHE A 15 -6.98 -2.81 8.39
CA PHE A 15 -5.70 -2.66 7.69
C PHE A 15 -5.67 -1.32 6.97
N GLN A 16 -4.56 -0.59 7.04
CA GLN A 16 -4.41 0.69 6.35
C GLN A 16 -2.94 0.91 5.95
N ILE A 17 -2.74 1.25 4.68
CA ILE A 17 -1.46 1.63 4.09
C ILE A 17 -1.67 2.83 3.18
N THR A 18 -0.67 3.71 3.12
CA THR A 18 -0.65 4.89 2.25
C THR A 18 0.64 4.96 1.47
N PHE A 19 0.52 5.07 0.15
CA PHE A 19 1.64 5.23 -0.78
C PHE A 19 1.74 6.69 -1.23
N TYR A 20 2.97 7.18 -1.43
CA TYR A 20 3.23 8.56 -1.84
C TYR A 20 4.17 8.60 -3.06
N GLU A 21 3.87 9.49 -4.02
CA GLU A 21 4.71 9.69 -5.20
C GLU A 21 6.07 10.31 -4.87
N GLY A 22 6.15 11.14 -3.83
CA GLY A 22 7.37 11.78 -3.35
C GLY A 22 8.02 11.05 -2.17
N LYS A 23 9.28 11.39 -1.88
CA LYS A 23 9.97 10.99 -0.65
C LYS A 23 9.40 11.75 0.55
N TYR A 24 9.62 11.24 1.76
CA TYR A 24 9.18 11.89 3.01
C TYR A 24 7.69 12.27 3.02
N PHE A 25 6.84 11.41 2.47
CA PHE A 25 5.37 11.53 2.51
C PHE A 25 4.82 12.76 1.77
N THR A 26 5.44 13.11 0.65
CA THR A 26 5.07 14.29 -0.15
C THR A 26 4.40 13.91 -1.48
N GLY A 27 3.71 14.88 -2.09
CA GLY A 27 3.08 14.72 -3.40
C GLY A 27 1.73 14.03 -3.37
N ARG A 28 1.34 13.41 -4.49
CA ARG A 28 0.08 12.63 -4.59
C ARG A 28 0.18 11.39 -3.71
N LYS A 29 -0.93 11.01 -3.08
CA LYS A 29 -1.04 9.82 -2.25
C LYS A 29 -2.13 8.86 -2.71
N LEU A 30 -1.96 7.58 -2.40
CA LEU A 30 -2.94 6.50 -2.56
C LEU A 30 -3.15 5.83 -1.20
N GLU A 31 -4.37 5.88 -0.67
CA GLU A 31 -4.77 5.22 0.58
C GLU A 31 -5.50 3.91 0.28
N VAL A 32 -5.05 2.82 0.90
CA VAL A 32 -5.57 1.46 0.68
C VAL A 32 -5.88 0.81 2.03
N CYS A 33 -7.06 0.17 2.13
CA CYS A 33 -7.52 -0.50 3.35
C CYS A 33 -7.80 -2.01 3.17
N GLY A 34 -7.43 -2.58 2.02
CA GLY A 34 -7.60 -3.99 1.68
C GLY A 34 -6.77 -4.36 0.45
N ASN A 35 -7.17 -5.37 -0.30
CA ASN A 35 -6.48 -5.72 -1.54
C ASN A 35 -6.58 -4.58 -2.57
N CYS A 36 -5.49 -4.30 -3.26
CA CYS A 36 -5.45 -3.45 -4.44
C CYS A 36 -4.58 -4.14 -5.49
N ASP A 37 -5.23 -4.72 -6.48
CA ASP A 37 -4.65 -5.46 -7.60
C ASP A 37 -4.05 -4.54 -8.68
N ASN A 38 -4.51 -3.29 -8.79
CA ASN A 38 -3.93 -2.34 -9.73
C ASN A 38 -4.01 -0.89 -9.23
N PHE A 39 -2.84 -0.25 -9.07
CA PHE A 39 -2.74 1.15 -8.63
C PHE A 39 -3.25 2.14 -9.71
N GLN A 40 -3.17 1.78 -10.99
CA GLN A 40 -3.61 2.66 -12.09
C GLN A 40 -5.13 2.83 -12.11
N ASP A 41 -5.88 1.81 -11.71
CA ASP A 41 -7.35 1.89 -11.59
C ASP A 41 -7.76 2.88 -10.49
N ARG A 42 -6.84 3.20 -9.58
CA ARG A 42 -6.98 4.22 -8.55
C ARG A 42 -6.41 5.57 -8.99
N SER A 43 -6.09 5.74 -10.27
CA SER A 43 -5.46 6.92 -10.86
C SER A 43 -4.09 7.25 -10.25
N PHE A 44 -3.36 6.23 -9.81
CA PHE A 44 -2.01 6.37 -9.24
C PHE A 44 -0.98 5.74 -10.20
N MET A 45 0.02 6.51 -10.64
CA MET A 45 0.91 6.17 -11.76
C MET A 45 2.03 5.17 -11.40
N ASN A 46 1.75 4.23 -10.50
CA ASN A 46 2.69 3.21 -10.01
C ASN A 46 4.02 3.76 -9.48
N ARG A 47 4.10 5.06 -9.17
CA ARG A 47 5.31 5.71 -8.67
C ARG A 47 5.23 5.87 -7.16
N VAL A 48 6.03 5.13 -6.42
CA VAL A 48 6.04 5.09 -4.95
C VAL A 48 7.44 5.36 -4.43
N ASN A 49 7.61 6.51 -3.79
CA ASN A 49 8.88 6.91 -3.19
C ASN A 49 8.85 6.92 -1.65
N SER A 50 7.67 6.93 -1.03
CA SER A 50 7.54 6.72 0.40
C SER A 50 6.20 6.07 0.77
N ILE A 51 6.17 5.37 1.91
CA ILE A 51 5.03 4.55 2.36
C ILE A 51 4.82 4.76 3.85
N CYS A 52 3.56 4.90 4.26
CA CYS A 52 3.16 4.86 5.66
C CYS A 52 2.23 3.67 5.86
N VAL A 53 2.60 2.73 6.73
CA VAL A 53 1.76 1.61 7.13
C VAL A 53 1.15 1.95 8.48
N GLN A 54 -0.11 2.38 8.47
CA GLN A 54 -0.81 2.78 9.70
C GLN A 54 -1.31 1.58 10.50
N SER A 55 -1.59 0.45 9.85
CA SER A 55 -2.06 -0.76 10.55
C SER A 55 -1.94 -2.03 9.71
N GLY A 56 -1.65 -3.12 10.43
CA GLY A 56 -1.39 -4.44 9.87
C GLY A 56 -0.04 -4.56 9.17
N ALA A 57 0.21 -5.72 8.58
CA ALA A 57 1.35 -5.95 7.70
C ALA A 57 0.86 -6.13 6.26
N TRP A 58 1.69 -5.79 5.29
CA TRP A 58 1.34 -5.69 3.89
C TRP A 58 2.39 -6.37 3.02
N ILE A 59 1.94 -6.94 1.90
CA ILE A 59 2.79 -7.39 0.80
C ILE A 59 2.51 -6.46 -0.38
N CYS A 60 3.53 -5.74 -0.81
CA CYS A 60 3.50 -4.90 -2.00
C CYS A 60 4.25 -5.58 -3.14
N PHE A 61 3.84 -5.28 -4.37
CA PHE A 61 4.35 -5.90 -5.58
C PHE A 61 4.69 -4.82 -6.60
N ASP A 62 5.76 -5.02 -7.36
CA ASP A 62 6.18 -4.10 -8.41
C ASP A 62 5.18 -4.06 -9.59
N HIS A 63 4.52 -5.18 -9.92
CA HIS A 63 3.49 -5.25 -10.99
C HIS A 63 2.06 -5.28 -10.43
N SER A 64 1.08 -5.09 -11.33
CA SER A 64 -0.33 -5.36 -11.04
C SER A 64 -0.57 -6.85 -10.75
N ASP A 65 -1.77 -7.17 -10.28
CA ASP A 65 -2.27 -8.53 -10.09
C ASP A 65 -1.43 -9.39 -9.14
N PHE A 66 -0.76 -8.76 -8.17
CA PHE A 66 0.12 -9.40 -7.19
C PHE A 66 1.31 -10.14 -7.81
N ARG A 67 1.91 -9.58 -8.86
CA ARG A 67 3.01 -10.19 -9.61
C ARG A 67 4.35 -9.48 -9.42
N GLY A 68 5.42 -10.21 -9.71
CA GLY A 68 6.80 -9.72 -9.72
C GLY A 68 7.44 -9.67 -8.32
N GLN A 69 8.33 -8.70 -8.11
CA GLN A 69 9.11 -8.56 -6.88
C GLN A 69 8.20 -8.20 -5.69
N GLN A 70 8.40 -8.88 -4.56
CA GLN A 70 7.59 -8.71 -3.36
C GLN A 70 8.33 -7.93 -2.29
N TYR A 71 7.59 -7.09 -1.57
CA TYR A 71 8.06 -6.32 -0.43
C TYR A 71 7.12 -6.51 0.75
N VAL A 72 7.65 -7.05 1.85
CA VAL A 72 6.88 -7.18 3.10
C VAL A 72 7.10 -5.93 3.94
N LEU A 73 6.02 -5.25 4.27
CA LEU A 73 6.02 -4.01 5.04
C LEU A 73 5.22 -4.23 6.32
N GLU A 74 5.83 -3.90 7.45
CA GLU A 74 5.18 -3.91 8.76
C GLU A 74 4.72 -2.50 9.12
N HIS A 75 4.01 -2.38 10.23
CA HIS A 75 3.60 -1.08 10.76
C HIS A 75 4.81 -0.15 10.90
N GLY A 76 4.73 1.03 10.30
CA GLY A 76 5.80 2.02 10.35
C GLY A 76 5.84 3.00 9.19
N GLU A 77 6.89 3.81 9.21
CA GLU A 77 7.14 4.88 8.27
C GLU A 77 8.36 4.56 7.40
N TYR A 78 8.16 4.64 6.08
CA TYR A 78 9.17 4.35 5.08
C TYR A 78 9.39 5.59 4.20
N PRO A 79 10.27 6.52 4.58
CA PRO A 79 10.43 7.81 3.90
C PRO A 79 11.13 7.75 2.52
N ASP A 80 11.75 6.62 2.17
CA ASP A 80 12.46 6.40 0.90
C ASP A 80 12.42 4.91 0.53
N PHE A 81 12.50 4.57 -0.76
CA PHE A 81 12.36 3.19 -1.25
C PHE A 81 13.44 2.23 -0.80
N TYR A 82 14.61 2.75 -0.44
CA TYR A 82 15.67 1.97 0.20
C TYR A 82 15.24 1.37 1.55
N ARG A 83 14.24 1.95 2.22
CA ARG A 83 13.78 1.50 3.54
C ARG A 83 13.05 0.16 3.51
N TRP A 84 12.50 -0.23 2.36
CA TRP A 84 11.91 -1.55 2.13
C TRP A 84 12.76 -2.41 1.17
N ASN A 85 14.04 -2.05 1.02
CA ASN A 85 14.97 -2.73 0.12
C ASN A 85 14.49 -2.73 -1.35
N GLY A 86 13.80 -1.66 -1.75
CA GLY A 86 13.42 -1.41 -3.14
C GLY A 86 14.62 -1.00 -3.99
N HIS A 87 14.61 -1.41 -5.25
CA HIS A 87 15.63 -1.03 -6.25
C HIS A 87 15.16 0.08 -7.19
N ASN A 88 13.85 0.34 -7.23
CA ASN A 88 13.21 1.39 -8.01
C ASN A 88 12.01 1.95 -7.24
N ASP A 89 11.36 2.97 -7.79
CA ASP A 89 10.15 3.59 -7.25
C ASP A 89 8.85 3.02 -7.87
N HIS A 90 8.87 1.78 -8.37
CA HIS A 90 7.71 1.17 -9.03
C HIS A 90 6.95 0.21 -8.12
N MET A 91 5.64 0.43 -7.96
CA MET A 91 4.71 -0.51 -7.33
C MET A 91 3.38 -0.53 -8.07
N GLY A 92 2.83 -1.71 -8.30
CA GLY A 92 1.61 -1.89 -9.08
C GLY A 92 0.44 -2.49 -8.30
N SER A 93 0.70 -3.21 -7.21
CA SER A 93 -0.35 -3.83 -6.38
C SER A 93 0.08 -4.08 -4.94
N CYS A 94 -0.88 -4.26 -4.03
CA CYS A 94 -0.63 -4.58 -2.63
C CYS A 94 -1.78 -5.35 -1.97
N ARG A 95 -1.47 -6.15 -0.96
CA ARG A 95 -2.47 -6.86 -0.13
C ARG A 95 -2.03 -6.96 1.33
N PRO A 96 -2.95 -6.97 2.30
CA PRO A 96 -2.63 -7.26 3.69
C PRO A 96 -2.15 -8.70 3.89
N VAL A 97 -1.22 -8.87 4.82
CA VAL A 97 -0.78 -10.16 5.36
C VAL A 97 -1.83 -10.65 6.35
N GLY A 98 -2.27 -11.90 6.20
CA GLY A 98 -3.17 -12.51 7.17
C GLY A 98 -4.65 -12.17 7.01
N MET A 99 -5.07 -11.51 5.92
CA MET A 99 -6.46 -11.57 5.46
C MET A 99 -6.75 -12.95 4.83
N MET A 100 -6.44 -14.01 5.57
CA MET A 100 -7.01 -15.34 5.35
C MET A 100 -8.36 -15.31 6.04
N GLY A 101 -9.41 -15.68 5.31
CA GLY A 101 -10.79 -15.59 5.78
C GLY A 101 -10.96 -16.19 7.17
N ALA A 102 -11.86 -15.59 7.95
CA ALA A 102 -12.61 -16.35 8.93
C ALA A 102 -13.11 -17.60 8.22
N VAL A 103 -12.60 -18.77 8.65
CA VAL A 103 -13.09 -20.09 8.23
C VAL A 103 -14.52 -20.28 8.70
#